data_AF-A0A7W1B398-F1
#
_entry.id   AF-A0A7W1B398-F1
#
_cell.length_a   1.000
_cell.length_b   1.000
_cell.length_c   1.000
_cell.angle_alpha   90.00
_cell.angle_beta   90.00
_cell.angle_gamma   90.00
#
_symmetry.space_group_name_H-M   'P 1'
#
loop_
_entity.id
_entity.type
_entity.pdbx_description
1 polymer ?
#
loop_
_entity_poly.entity_id
_entity_poly.type
_entity_poly.pdbx_seq_one_letter_code
_entity_poly.pdbx_strand_id
1 'polypeptide(L)'
;MATEPARPQEIQLAFDFESDFDAEFVPSGLPEMSDAERVRAELSILGLDASRHMVDFYLPLMKELGVTFSADLLSARSRSELLIGGVKVATQTPPVRSGRRVVFLTLDDTTGPVDATFFEDAQGPYAATLFSSWMLLVRGELRRTGPRGVSLRATGCWDMNALFTCWRTTMDQTGDPARSLDAVHDLMAQVPEDAEPPPGTESSGGDQPQEPDGDAQQHTRAGGMGRRRVLVHPSGFRQSPYADIKPAGTPVTSTRTADALPDTLAAGSTPLSDGGAADAPRKLWHSSPGSSGR
;
A
#
# COMPACT_ATOMS: atom_id res chain seq x y z
N MET A 1 13.42 -95.35 6.02
CA MET A 1 13.17 -94.05 5.35
C MET A 1 12.59 -93.15 6.43
N ALA A 2 13.43 -92.37 7.12
CA ALA A 2 13.01 -91.54 8.25
C ALA A 2 12.76 -90.11 7.74
N THR A 3 11.54 -89.62 7.95
CA THR A 3 11.10 -88.28 7.55
C THR A 3 11.71 -87.26 8.50
N GLU A 4 12.52 -86.35 7.96
CA GLU A 4 13.09 -85.22 8.68
C GLU A 4 11.97 -84.23 9.07
N PRO A 5 11.90 -83.75 10.33
CA PRO A 5 10.88 -82.79 10.71
C PRO A 5 11.16 -81.45 10.05
N ALA A 6 10.15 -80.89 9.38
CA ALA A 6 10.22 -79.58 8.75
C ALA A 6 10.57 -78.50 9.80
N ARG A 7 11.68 -77.80 9.58
CA ARG A 7 12.12 -76.70 10.44
C ARG A 7 11.15 -75.52 10.23
N PRO A 8 10.59 -74.91 11.29
CA PRO A 8 9.68 -73.80 11.14
C PRO A 8 10.41 -72.63 10.46
N GLN A 9 9.89 -72.17 9.33
CA GLN A 9 10.35 -70.91 8.74
C GLN A 9 9.77 -69.77 9.58
N GLU A 10 10.64 -68.96 10.17
CA GLU A 10 10.27 -67.68 10.75
C GLU A 10 9.87 -66.73 9.60
N ILE A 11 8.58 -66.69 9.27
CA ILE A 11 8.06 -65.91 8.12
C ILE A 11 7.68 -64.47 8.52
N GLN A 12 7.93 -64.06 9.76
CA GLN A 12 7.59 -62.70 10.17
C GLN A 12 8.71 -62.08 10.97
N LEU A 13 9.52 -61.26 10.27
CA LEU A 13 10.35 -60.25 10.90
C LEU A 13 9.43 -59.36 11.74
N ALA A 14 9.62 -59.35 13.05
CA ALA A 14 8.98 -58.39 13.93
C ALA A 14 9.42 -57.00 13.46
N PHE A 15 8.44 -56.18 13.07
CA PHE A 15 8.69 -54.78 12.75
C PHE A 15 8.98 -54.08 14.08
N ASP A 16 10.25 -53.94 14.40
CA ASP A 16 10.72 -53.23 15.58
C ASP A 16 10.53 -51.73 15.34
N PHE A 17 9.59 -51.13 16.06
CA PHE A 17 9.38 -49.68 16.00
C PHE A 17 10.41 -48.93 16.86
N GLU A 18 11.17 -49.59 17.73
CA GLU A 18 12.01 -48.90 18.73
C GLU A 18 13.39 -48.49 18.22
N SER A 19 13.83 -48.95 17.05
CA SER A 19 15.23 -48.81 16.62
C SER A 19 15.57 -47.62 15.70
N ASP A 20 14.61 -46.78 15.28
CA ASP A 20 14.87 -45.68 14.33
C ASP A 20 14.13 -44.35 14.66
N PHE A 21 13.81 -44.08 15.93
CA PHE A 21 13.20 -42.78 16.30
C PHE A 21 14.16 -41.57 16.21
N ASP A 22 15.46 -41.82 16.05
CA ASP A 22 16.49 -40.78 15.85
C ASP A 22 16.77 -40.50 14.36
N ALA A 23 15.98 -41.10 13.43
CA ALA A 23 16.01 -40.70 12.04
C ALA A 23 15.46 -39.27 11.92
N GLU A 24 16.33 -38.31 11.59
CA GLU A 24 15.95 -36.94 11.30
C GLU A 24 14.88 -36.95 10.20
N PHE A 25 13.64 -36.71 10.60
CA PHE A 25 12.48 -36.78 9.72
C PHE A 25 12.56 -35.59 8.74
N VAL A 26 13.20 -35.81 7.59
CA VAL A 26 13.26 -34.80 6.53
C VAL A 26 11.92 -34.82 5.79
N PRO A 27 11.08 -33.78 5.91
CA PRO A 27 9.79 -33.76 5.22
C PRO A 27 10.02 -33.80 3.71
N SER A 28 9.43 -34.78 3.02
CA SER A 28 9.54 -34.90 1.56
C SER A 28 8.53 -34.03 0.80
N GLY A 29 7.84 -33.13 1.50
CA GLY A 29 6.78 -32.27 0.97
C GLY A 29 7.28 -30.89 0.55
N LEU A 30 6.35 -30.06 0.07
CA LEU A 30 6.63 -28.63 -0.11
C LEU A 30 6.90 -27.97 1.25
N PRO A 31 7.77 -26.95 1.31
CA PRO A 31 7.96 -26.15 2.51
C PRO A 31 6.63 -25.57 3.00
N GLU A 32 6.50 -25.39 4.32
CA GLU A 32 5.39 -24.62 4.86
C GLU A 32 5.44 -23.19 4.34
N MET A 33 4.26 -22.60 4.08
CA MET A 33 4.17 -21.20 3.70
C MET A 33 4.75 -20.32 4.80
N SER A 34 5.68 -19.46 4.42
CA SER A 34 6.12 -18.36 5.27
C SER A 34 4.95 -17.43 5.62
N ASP A 35 5.07 -16.66 6.69
CA ASP A 35 4.07 -15.66 7.08
C ASP A 35 3.70 -14.72 5.93
N ALA A 36 4.70 -14.29 5.16
CA ALA A 36 4.50 -13.39 4.02
C ALA A 36 3.71 -14.08 2.89
N GLU A 37 3.99 -15.36 2.60
CA GLU A 37 3.24 -16.14 1.61
C GLU A 37 1.82 -16.41 2.07
N ARG A 38 1.63 -16.70 3.36
CA ARG A 38 0.30 -16.91 3.95
C ARG A 38 -0.55 -15.65 3.86
N VAL A 39 -0.06 -14.50 4.33
CA VAL A 39 -0.78 -13.22 4.24
C VAL A 39 -1.06 -12.84 2.78
N ARG A 40 -0.11 -13.09 1.88
CA ARG A 40 -0.31 -12.88 0.43
C ARG A 40 -1.45 -13.77 -0.11
N ALA A 41 -1.50 -15.02 0.30
CA ALA A 41 -2.56 -15.94 -0.09
C ALA A 41 -3.92 -15.51 0.50
N GLU A 42 -3.96 -15.11 1.77
CA GLU A 42 -5.18 -14.61 2.42
C GLU A 42 -5.74 -13.38 1.72
N LEU A 43 -4.90 -12.39 1.40
CA LEU A 43 -5.34 -11.20 0.68
C LEU A 43 -5.80 -11.51 -0.74
N SER A 44 -5.15 -12.45 -1.44
CA SER A 44 -5.54 -12.80 -2.80
C SER A 44 -6.80 -13.67 -2.88
N ILE A 45 -7.09 -14.47 -1.86
CA ILE A 45 -8.22 -15.41 -1.82
C ILE A 45 -9.40 -14.85 -1.03
N LEU A 46 -9.17 -14.48 0.23
CA LEU A 46 -10.20 -14.05 1.19
C LEU A 46 -10.47 -12.55 1.09
N GLY A 47 -9.47 -11.80 0.66
CA GLY A 47 -9.58 -10.37 0.56
C GLY A 47 -9.21 -9.61 1.85
N LEU A 48 -8.64 -10.30 2.83
CA LEU A 48 -8.29 -9.76 4.15
C LEU A 48 -7.09 -10.52 4.71
N ASP A 49 -6.37 -9.91 5.65
CA ASP A 49 -5.23 -10.48 6.34
C ASP A 49 -5.65 -11.07 7.70
N ALA A 50 -5.97 -12.37 7.70
CA ALA A 50 -6.58 -13.05 8.85
C ALA A 50 -5.56 -13.49 9.90
N SER A 51 -4.43 -14.02 9.46
CA SER A 51 -3.43 -14.58 10.37
C SER A 51 -2.53 -13.51 10.98
N ARG A 52 -2.22 -12.46 10.21
CA ARG A 52 -1.27 -11.42 10.59
C ARG A 52 -1.50 -10.16 9.78
N HIS A 53 -1.52 -9.00 10.40
CA HIS A 53 -1.77 -7.75 9.68
C HIS A 53 -0.56 -7.39 8.81
N MET A 54 -0.81 -6.95 7.58
CA MET A 54 0.21 -6.54 6.62
C MET A 54 1.16 -5.43 7.09
N VAL A 55 0.73 -4.58 8.03
CA VAL A 55 1.58 -3.54 8.67
C VAL A 55 2.68 -4.18 9.52
N ASP A 56 2.49 -5.39 10.04
CA ASP A 56 3.42 -6.06 10.96
C ASP A 56 4.81 -6.28 10.33
N PHE A 57 4.89 -6.39 9.01
CA PHE A 57 6.16 -6.52 8.28
C PHE A 57 6.99 -5.22 8.29
N TYR A 58 6.37 -4.07 8.55
CA TYR A 58 6.99 -2.74 8.53
C TYR A 58 7.25 -2.20 9.93
N LEU A 59 6.75 -2.87 10.99
CA LEU A 59 6.93 -2.44 12.38
C LEU A 59 8.38 -2.17 12.79
N PRO A 60 9.41 -2.93 12.33
CA PRO A 60 10.79 -2.61 12.65
C PRO A 60 11.19 -1.18 12.21
N LEU A 61 10.93 -0.84 10.94
CA LEU A 61 11.20 0.51 10.42
C LEU A 61 10.32 1.56 11.11
N MET A 62 9.03 1.28 11.30
CA MET A 62 8.10 2.23 11.93
C MET A 62 8.54 2.60 13.36
N LYS A 63 9.07 1.62 14.11
CA LYS A 63 9.64 1.86 15.45
C LYS A 63 10.90 2.72 15.38
N GLU A 64 11.81 2.45 14.46
CA GLU A 64 13.03 3.24 14.29
C GLU A 64 12.74 4.69 13.86
N LEU A 65 11.74 4.89 12.99
CA LEU A 65 11.27 6.23 12.59
C LEU A 65 10.49 6.97 13.69
N GLY A 66 10.12 6.31 14.78
CA GLY A 66 9.30 6.92 15.84
C GLY A 66 7.86 7.19 15.39
N VAL A 67 7.28 6.30 14.57
CA VAL A 67 5.87 6.38 14.19
C VAL A 67 4.98 6.29 15.43
N THR A 68 4.01 7.19 15.52
CA THR A 68 2.97 7.18 16.56
C THR A 68 1.75 6.42 16.05
N PHE A 69 1.33 5.41 16.80
CA PHE A 69 0.18 4.57 16.46
C PHE A 69 -1.16 5.22 16.89
N SER A 70 -2.26 4.81 16.27
CA SER A 70 -3.62 5.28 16.53
C SER A 70 -3.98 5.24 18.01
N ALA A 71 -3.65 4.13 18.68
CA ALA A 71 -3.88 3.95 20.11
C ALA A 71 -3.22 5.04 20.98
N ASP A 72 -2.11 5.63 20.52
CA ASP A 72 -1.31 6.59 21.26
C ASP A 72 -1.62 8.05 20.92
N LEU A 73 -2.31 8.32 19.79
CA LEU A 73 -2.60 9.68 19.33
C LEU A 73 -3.40 10.51 20.35
N LEU A 74 -4.27 9.86 21.13
CA LEU A 74 -5.05 10.53 22.18
C LEU A 74 -4.19 10.98 23.36
N SER A 75 -2.98 10.44 23.54
CA SER A 75 -2.03 10.87 24.56
C SER A 75 -1.08 11.98 24.08
N ALA A 76 -0.88 12.09 22.76
CA ALA A 76 0.03 13.06 22.16
C ALA A 76 -0.48 14.51 22.30
N ARG A 77 0.44 15.46 22.48
CA ARG A 77 0.08 16.88 22.64
C ARG A 77 -0.49 17.44 21.33
N SER A 78 -1.53 18.28 21.43
CA SER A 78 -2.05 19.00 20.26
C SER A 78 -0.98 19.94 19.68
N ARG A 79 -0.96 20.08 18.35
CA ARG A 79 0.05 20.82 17.58
C ARG A 79 1.44 20.21 17.56
N SER A 80 1.60 18.99 18.06
CA SER A 80 2.83 18.21 17.84
C SER A 80 2.90 17.74 16.39
N GLU A 81 4.09 17.83 15.80
CA GLU A 81 4.40 17.14 14.55
C GLU A 81 4.63 15.66 14.86
N LEU A 82 3.97 14.78 14.10
CA LEU A 82 4.02 13.34 14.27
C LEU A 82 4.22 12.66 12.91
N LEU A 83 4.77 11.46 12.97
CA LEU A 83 4.72 10.48 11.89
C LEU A 83 3.64 9.44 12.23
N ILE A 84 2.76 9.17 11.29
CA ILE A 84 1.81 8.04 11.33
C ILE A 84 2.10 7.15 10.11
N GLY A 85 1.79 5.87 10.19
CA GLY A 85 1.99 4.98 9.05
C GLY A 85 1.05 3.80 9.09
N GLY A 86 0.66 3.31 7.92
CA GLY A 86 -0.30 2.21 7.82
C GLY A 86 -0.84 1.98 6.42
N VAL A 87 -1.77 1.04 6.33
CA VAL A 87 -2.48 0.71 5.10
C VAL A 87 -3.55 1.76 4.82
N LYS A 88 -3.59 2.26 3.59
CA LYS A 88 -4.62 3.17 3.12
C LYS A 88 -5.95 2.46 2.99
N VAL A 89 -6.87 2.76 3.90
CA VAL A 89 -8.22 2.17 3.90
C VAL A 89 -9.25 3.05 3.21
N ALA A 90 -9.08 4.38 3.25
CA ALA A 90 -9.98 5.30 2.57
C ALA A 90 -9.26 6.54 2.03
N THR A 91 -9.73 7.03 0.89
CA THR A 91 -9.32 8.32 0.32
C THR A 91 -10.53 9.02 -0.25
N GLN A 92 -10.85 10.19 0.26
CA GLN A 92 -11.99 10.98 -0.17
C GLN A 92 -11.54 12.36 -0.64
N THR A 93 -12.07 12.78 -1.79
CA THR A 93 -11.81 14.10 -2.35
C THR A 93 -13.13 14.84 -2.54
N PRO A 94 -13.79 15.24 -1.43
CA PRO A 94 -15.09 15.88 -1.53
C PRO A 94 -14.98 17.22 -2.28
N PRO A 95 -16.00 17.59 -3.07
CA PRO A 95 -16.03 18.89 -3.71
C PRO A 95 -16.23 19.99 -2.66
N VAL A 96 -15.34 20.97 -2.62
CA VAL A 96 -15.50 22.16 -1.77
C VAL A 96 -15.86 23.39 -2.59
N ARG A 97 -16.68 24.27 -2.02
CA ARG A 97 -17.16 25.49 -2.70
C ARG A 97 -16.05 26.45 -3.09
N SER A 98 -14.93 26.42 -2.36
CA SER A 98 -13.76 27.28 -2.61
C SER A 98 -12.94 26.84 -3.82
N GLY A 99 -13.20 25.67 -4.41
CA GLY A 99 -12.39 25.10 -5.48
C GLY A 99 -11.05 24.50 -5.04
N ARG A 100 -10.61 24.77 -3.80
CA ARG A 100 -9.37 24.24 -3.22
C ARG A 100 -9.46 22.72 -3.06
N ARG A 101 -8.48 21.96 -3.51
CA ARG A 101 -8.54 20.50 -3.33
C ARG A 101 -8.26 20.13 -1.88
N VAL A 102 -9.11 19.29 -1.28
CA VAL A 102 -8.86 18.68 0.03
C VAL A 102 -8.97 17.17 -0.11
N VAL A 103 -8.03 16.44 0.46
CA VAL A 103 -8.04 14.98 0.52
C VAL A 103 -8.12 14.54 1.96
N PHE A 104 -9.13 13.73 2.28
CA PHE A 104 -9.21 13.00 3.55
C PHE A 104 -8.67 11.60 3.33
N LEU A 105 -7.65 11.24 4.11
CA LEU A 105 -6.99 9.95 4.10
C LEU A 105 -7.28 9.26 5.44
N THR A 106 -7.66 7.99 5.39
CA THR A 106 -7.68 7.14 6.58
C THR A 106 -6.65 6.03 6.38
N LEU A 107 -5.78 5.85 7.37
CA LEU A 107 -4.81 4.77 7.47
C LEU A 107 -5.23 3.80 8.57
N ASP A 108 -4.87 2.53 8.45
CA ASP A 108 -4.96 1.53 9.52
C ASP A 108 -3.56 1.00 9.86
N ASP A 109 -3.24 1.00 11.15
CA ASP A 109 -1.90 0.71 11.66
C ASP A 109 -1.86 -0.48 12.63
N THR A 110 -2.86 -1.37 12.56
CA THR A 110 -3.15 -2.48 13.48
C THR A 110 -3.79 -2.09 14.80
N THR A 111 -3.58 -0.86 15.27
CA THR A 111 -4.13 -0.39 16.56
C THR A 111 -5.43 0.40 16.37
N GLY A 112 -5.72 0.82 15.14
CA GLY A 112 -6.97 1.41 14.73
C GLY A 112 -6.79 2.39 13.57
N PRO A 113 -7.91 2.97 13.08
CA PRO A 113 -7.87 3.95 12.01
C PRO A 113 -7.25 5.28 12.48
N VAL A 114 -6.54 5.94 11.59
CA VAL A 114 -5.98 7.29 11.78
C VAL A 114 -6.34 8.15 10.59
N ASP A 115 -6.89 9.33 10.86
CA ASP A 115 -7.27 10.29 9.82
C ASP A 115 -6.21 11.37 9.61
N ALA A 116 -5.91 11.64 8.34
CA ALA A 116 -5.05 12.73 7.90
C ALA A 116 -5.74 13.55 6.81
N THR A 117 -5.57 14.87 6.86
CA THR A 117 -6.15 15.80 5.89
C THR A 117 -5.03 16.50 5.13
N PHE A 118 -5.03 16.35 3.81
CA PHE A 118 -4.13 17.05 2.89
C PHE A 118 -4.88 18.23 2.28
N PHE A 119 -4.46 19.43 2.67
CA PHE A 119 -4.89 20.66 2.00
C PHE A 119 -4.08 20.89 0.72
N GLU A 120 -4.58 21.75 -0.15
CA GLU A 120 -4.00 22.02 -1.48
C GLU A 120 -2.50 22.39 -1.44
N ASP A 121 -2.09 23.16 -0.44
CA ASP A 121 -0.70 23.54 -0.17
C ASP A 121 0.21 22.34 0.11
N ALA A 122 -0.31 21.33 0.79
CA ALA A 122 0.42 20.11 1.14
C ALA A 122 0.32 19.02 0.06
N GLN A 123 -0.45 19.21 -1.01
CA GLN A 123 -0.64 18.17 -2.02
C GLN A 123 0.43 18.13 -3.09
N GLY A 124 1.00 19.28 -3.49
CA GLY A 124 1.88 19.40 -4.67
C GLY A 124 2.88 18.24 -4.84
N PRO A 125 3.89 18.12 -3.98
CA PRO A 125 4.89 17.06 -4.08
C PRO A 125 4.37 15.65 -3.75
N TYR A 126 3.25 15.52 -3.06
CA TYR A 126 2.83 14.27 -2.42
C TYR A 126 1.60 13.62 -3.06
N ALA A 127 0.91 14.30 -3.98
CA ALA A 127 -0.34 13.83 -4.57
C ALA A 127 -0.15 12.49 -5.30
N ALA A 128 0.92 12.34 -6.08
CA ALA A 128 1.19 11.11 -6.81
C ALA A 128 1.27 9.90 -5.86
N THR A 129 2.06 10.01 -4.77
CA THR A 129 2.18 9.00 -3.73
C THR A 129 0.86 8.73 -3.03
N LEU A 130 0.15 9.79 -2.61
CA LEU A 130 -1.12 9.69 -1.90
C LEU A 130 -2.17 8.87 -2.68
N PHE A 131 -2.24 9.07 -4.00
CA PHE A 131 -3.22 8.36 -4.83
C PHE A 131 -2.74 6.99 -5.31
N SER A 132 -1.43 6.79 -5.54
CA SER A 132 -0.91 5.56 -6.13
C SER A 132 -0.45 4.51 -5.12
N SER A 133 0.04 4.93 -3.94
CA SER A 133 0.57 4.01 -2.93
C SER A 133 -0.51 3.57 -1.93
N TRP A 134 -0.42 2.33 -1.50
CA TRP A 134 -1.40 1.68 -0.62
C TRP A 134 -0.88 1.54 0.82
N MET A 135 0.44 1.52 1.04
CA MET A 135 1.07 1.61 2.35
C MET A 135 1.80 2.96 2.44
N LEU A 136 1.44 3.77 3.42
CA LEU A 136 1.89 5.16 3.50
C LEU A 136 2.55 5.46 4.83
N LEU A 137 3.57 6.33 4.79
CA LEU A 137 4.04 7.10 5.93
C LEU A 137 3.58 8.55 5.74
N VAL A 138 2.94 9.14 6.74
CA VAL A 138 2.44 10.52 6.70
C VAL A 138 3.06 11.31 7.84
N ARG A 139 3.64 12.46 7.50
CA ARG A 139 4.01 13.49 8.47
C ARG A 139 2.88 14.49 8.56
N GLY A 140 2.53 14.90 9.77
CA GLY A 140 1.56 15.96 9.96
C GLY A 140 1.50 16.50 11.37
N GLU A 141 0.77 17.58 11.53
CA GLU A 141 0.52 18.23 12.81
C GLU A 141 -0.79 17.72 13.42
N LEU A 142 -0.75 17.26 14.68
CA LEU A 142 -1.92 16.74 15.38
C LEU A 142 -2.93 17.84 15.69
N ARG A 143 -4.15 17.69 15.17
CA ARG A 143 -5.32 18.52 15.46
C ARG A 143 -6.31 17.74 16.31
N ARG A 144 -6.98 18.46 17.22
CA ARG A 144 -7.97 17.90 18.14
C ARG A 144 -9.30 18.59 17.94
N THR A 145 -10.37 17.80 17.86
CA THR A 145 -11.74 18.27 17.70
C THR A 145 -12.63 17.55 18.70
N GLY A 146 -13.09 18.28 19.72
CA GLY A 146 -13.87 17.70 20.82
C GLY A 146 -13.04 16.77 21.73
N PRO A 147 -13.70 16.00 22.62
CA PRO A 147 -13.01 15.23 23.66
C PRO A 147 -12.13 14.07 23.16
N ARG A 148 -12.48 13.47 22.02
CA ARG A 148 -11.80 12.28 21.46
C ARG A 148 -11.49 12.36 19.97
N GLY A 149 -11.85 13.46 19.29
CA GLY A 149 -11.50 13.61 17.88
C GLY A 149 -10.04 14.03 17.74
N VAL A 150 -9.26 13.22 17.05
CA VAL A 150 -7.89 13.51 16.63
C VAL A 150 -7.76 13.29 15.14
N SER A 151 -7.06 14.19 14.45
CA SER A 151 -6.68 14.02 13.05
C SER A 151 -5.37 14.76 12.79
N LEU A 152 -4.65 14.39 11.73
CA LEU A 152 -3.43 15.09 11.34
C LEU A 152 -3.75 16.09 10.22
N ARG A 153 -3.24 17.32 10.34
CA ARG A 153 -3.02 18.19 9.17
C ARG A 153 -1.73 17.70 8.51
N ALA A 154 -1.86 17.02 7.37
CA ALA A 154 -0.72 16.41 6.71
C ALA A 154 0.20 17.47 6.07
N THR A 155 1.50 17.26 6.19
CA THR A 155 2.58 18.10 5.63
C THR A 155 3.60 17.29 4.84
N GLY A 156 3.47 15.96 4.80
CA GLY A 156 4.35 15.05 4.07
C GLY A 156 3.74 13.67 3.89
N CYS A 157 4.05 13.00 2.79
CA CYS A 157 3.59 11.64 2.52
C CYS A 157 4.62 10.89 1.67
N TRP A 158 4.95 9.67 2.08
CA TRP A 158 5.92 8.81 1.41
C TRP A 158 5.37 7.40 1.25
N ASP A 159 5.82 6.70 0.21
CA ASP A 159 5.54 5.29 0.03
C ASP A 159 6.37 4.48 1.03
N MET A 160 5.72 3.87 2.01
CA MET A 160 6.39 3.08 3.04
C MET A 160 7.16 1.89 2.43
N ASN A 161 6.72 1.34 1.29
CA ASN A 161 7.46 0.27 0.62
C ASN A 161 8.82 0.75 0.13
N ALA A 162 8.87 1.96 -0.44
CA ALA A 162 10.11 2.54 -0.92
C ALA A 162 11.07 2.80 0.26
N LEU A 163 10.56 3.37 1.35
CA LEU A 163 11.34 3.60 2.57
C LEU A 163 11.85 2.28 3.17
N PHE A 164 10.99 1.26 3.28
CA PHE A 164 11.35 -0.05 3.81
C PHE A 164 12.38 -0.78 2.94
N THR A 165 12.24 -0.69 1.62
CA THR A 165 13.21 -1.28 0.69
C THR A 165 14.57 -0.61 0.84
N CYS A 166 14.61 0.72 0.94
CA CYS A 166 15.83 1.48 1.19
C CYS A 166 16.48 1.05 2.51
N TRP A 167 15.71 1.09 3.61
CA TRP A 167 16.16 0.69 4.94
C TRP A 167 16.75 -0.72 4.98
N ARG A 168 16.01 -1.71 4.46
CA ARG A 168 16.43 -3.12 4.45
C ARG A 168 17.67 -3.33 3.59
N THR A 169 17.71 -2.73 2.40
CA THR A 169 18.86 -2.86 1.49
C THR A 169 20.13 -2.29 2.12
N THR A 170 20.04 -1.12 2.74
CA THR A 170 21.19 -0.51 3.45
C THR A 170 21.59 -1.35 4.66
N MET A 171 20.62 -1.93 5.38
CA MET A 171 20.89 -2.80 6.53
C MET A 171 21.63 -4.07 6.09
N ASP A 172 21.20 -4.71 5.01
CA ASP A 172 21.83 -5.92 4.47
C ASP A 172 23.26 -5.65 3.97
N GLN A 173 23.52 -4.45 3.44
CA GLN A 173 24.83 -4.06 2.92
C GLN A 173 25.82 -3.63 4.01
N THR A 174 25.33 -2.93 5.04
CA THR A 174 26.21 -2.27 6.04
C THR A 174 26.20 -2.96 7.39
N GLY A 175 25.13 -3.69 7.72
CA GLY A 175 24.89 -4.23 9.06
C GLY A 175 24.66 -3.17 10.14
N ASP A 176 24.49 -1.88 9.77
CA ASP A 176 24.42 -0.75 10.69
C ASP A 176 23.02 -0.11 10.67
N PRO A 177 22.21 -0.24 11.74
CA PRO A 177 20.88 0.35 11.82
C PRO A 177 20.87 1.88 11.66
N ALA A 178 21.89 2.58 12.19
CA ALA A 178 21.95 4.04 12.11
C ALA A 178 22.12 4.51 10.66
N ARG A 179 22.98 3.82 9.89
CA ARG A 179 23.17 4.11 8.46
C ARG A 179 21.93 3.81 7.64
N SER A 180 21.19 2.77 7.97
CA SER A 180 19.93 2.45 7.32
C SER A 180 18.87 3.52 7.57
N LEU A 181 18.79 4.03 8.79
CA LEU A 181 17.87 5.10 9.15
C LEU A 181 18.26 6.44 8.48
N ASP A 182 19.55 6.77 8.45
CA ASP A 182 20.06 7.95 7.73
C ASP A 182 19.66 7.89 6.24
N ALA A 183 19.80 6.73 5.59
CA ALA A 183 19.41 6.55 4.19
C ALA A 183 17.89 6.77 3.96
N VAL A 184 17.06 6.35 4.92
CA VAL A 184 15.61 6.63 4.88
C VAL A 184 15.33 8.12 5.04
N HIS A 185 16.01 8.79 5.97
CA HIS A 185 15.86 10.23 6.16
C HIS A 185 16.31 11.02 4.93
N ASP A 186 17.40 10.63 4.29
CA ASP A 186 17.88 11.20 3.03
C ASP A 186 16.85 11.02 1.91
N LEU A 187 16.22 9.84 1.82
CA LEU A 187 15.13 9.58 0.87
C LEU A 187 13.89 10.43 1.18
N MET A 188 13.54 10.63 2.45
CA MET A 188 12.42 11.47 2.85
C MET A 188 12.68 12.96 2.58
N ALA A 189 13.94 13.39 2.65
CA ALA A 189 14.36 14.77 2.41
C ALA A 189 14.37 15.18 0.93
N GLN A 190 14.37 14.20 0.01
CA GLN A 190 14.24 14.46 -1.42
C GLN A 190 12.85 15.02 -1.72
N VAL A 191 12.80 16.24 -2.25
CA VAL A 191 11.55 16.84 -2.73
C VAL A 191 11.24 16.24 -4.10
N PRO A 192 10.07 15.62 -4.32
CA PRO A 192 9.68 15.12 -5.64
C PRO A 192 9.67 16.28 -6.65
N GLU A 193 10.49 16.19 -7.71
CA GLU A 193 10.71 17.28 -8.67
C GLU A 193 9.49 17.61 -9.56
N ASP A 194 8.44 16.78 -9.55
CA ASP A 194 7.30 16.89 -10.49
C ASP A 194 6.11 17.72 -10.00
N ALA A 195 6.28 18.59 -9.00
CA ALA A 195 5.23 19.54 -8.61
C ALA A 195 5.23 20.79 -9.50
N GLU A 196 5.13 20.62 -10.83
CA GLU A 196 4.78 21.74 -11.70
C GLU A 196 3.34 22.17 -11.33
N PRO A 197 3.11 23.42 -10.91
CA PRO A 197 1.75 23.90 -10.71
C PRO A 197 1.00 23.79 -12.04
N PRO A 198 -0.30 23.42 -12.04
CA PRO A 198 -1.06 23.33 -13.28
C PRO A 198 -0.96 24.66 -14.05
N PRO A 199 -0.75 24.63 -15.39
CA PRO A 199 -0.60 25.85 -16.17
C PRO A 199 -1.88 26.69 -16.08
N GLY A 200 -1.79 27.87 -15.46
CA GLY A 200 -2.91 28.80 -15.29
C GLY A 200 -2.91 29.66 -14.03
N THR A 201 -1.92 29.56 -13.14
CA THR A 201 -1.79 30.47 -11.98
C THR A 201 -1.04 31.74 -12.39
N GLU A 202 -1.74 32.65 -13.03
CA GLU A 202 -1.28 34.05 -13.09
C GLU A 202 -1.38 34.65 -11.69
N SER A 203 -0.24 35.01 -11.14
CA SER A 203 -0.10 35.78 -9.91
C SER A 203 -0.73 37.17 -10.08
N SER A 204 -2.01 37.30 -9.72
CA SER A 204 -2.57 38.60 -9.37
C SER A 204 -2.24 38.91 -7.92
N GLY A 205 -1.34 39.87 -7.74
CA GLY A 205 -0.69 40.15 -6.47
C GLY A 205 -1.61 40.71 -5.38
N GLY A 206 -1.12 40.54 -4.15
CA GLY A 206 -1.38 41.43 -3.03
C GLY A 206 -2.69 41.24 -2.27
N ASP A 207 -2.79 40.20 -1.44
CA ASP A 207 -3.23 40.34 -0.04
C ASP A 207 -2.93 39.04 0.72
N GLN A 208 -2.37 39.11 1.94
CA GLN A 208 -2.26 37.92 2.80
C GLN A 208 -3.64 37.58 3.36
N PRO A 209 -4.17 36.34 3.18
CA PRO A 209 -5.40 35.96 3.85
C PRO A 209 -5.10 35.54 5.29
N GLN A 210 -5.65 36.31 6.23
CA GLN A 210 -5.77 35.97 7.64
C GLN A 210 -6.67 34.70 7.78
N GLU A 211 -6.22 33.71 8.56
CA GLU A 211 -6.97 32.45 8.80
C GLU A 211 -8.35 32.75 9.43
N PRO A 212 -9.47 32.23 8.88
CA PRO A 212 -10.75 32.30 9.56
C PRO A 212 -10.92 31.13 10.53
N ASP A 213 -11.24 31.44 11.80
CA ASP A 213 -11.82 30.50 12.75
C ASP A 213 -13.17 30.01 12.19
N GLY A 214 -13.20 28.78 11.68
CA GLY A 214 -14.35 28.20 11.03
C GLY A 214 -15.23 27.41 11.99
N ASP A 215 -16.17 28.09 12.65
CA ASP A 215 -17.27 27.44 13.37
C ASP A 215 -18.26 26.79 12.38
N ALA A 216 -18.44 25.48 12.47
CA ALA A 216 -19.04 24.64 11.43
C ALA A 216 -20.59 24.61 11.39
N GLN A 217 -21.30 25.68 11.81
CA GLN A 217 -22.76 25.62 11.99
C GLN A 217 -23.63 26.51 11.10
N GLN A 218 -23.07 27.28 10.17
CA GLN A 218 -23.91 28.10 9.28
C GLN A 218 -23.37 28.03 7.86
N HIS A 219 -24.22 27.63 6.89
CA HIS A 219 -24.51 28.39 5.66
C HIS A 219 -25.29 27.56 4.63
N THR A 220 -26.52 28.03 4.44
CA THR A 220 -27.51 27.74 3.40
C THR A 220 -27.09 28.18 1.99
N ARG A 221 -27.53 27.41 0.98
CA ARG A 221 -27.86 27.69 -0.45
C ARG A 221 -26.98 28.60 -1.36
N ALA A 222 -26.79 28.06 -2.58
CA ALA A 222 -26.52 28.66 -3.91
C ALA A 222 -25.13 29.30 -4.13
N GLY A 223 -24.45 29.23 -5.29
CA GLY A 223 -24.70 28.70 -6.65
C GLY A 223 -23.65 29.32 -7.60
N GLY A 224 -23.33 28.68 -8.72
CA GLY A 224 -22.60 29.34 -9.85
C GLY A 224 -21.42 28.55 -10.45
N MET A 225 -21.70 27.64 -11.40
CA MET A 225 -20.70 26.96 -12.24
C MET A 225 -20.52 27.70 -13.57
N GLY A 226 -19.26 27.94 -13.96
CA GLY A 226 -18.89 28.18 -15.36
C GLY A 226 -19.24 26.96 -16.23
N ARG A 227 -19.80 27.21 -17.42
CA ARG A 227 -20.50 26.22 -18.24
C ARG A 227 -19.51 25.25 -18.94
N ARG A 228 -19.53 23.96 -18.60
CA ARG A 228 -18.99 22.88 -19.47
C ARG A 228 -20.13 22.19 -20.21
N ARG A 229 -19.93 21.91 -21.49
CA ARG A 229 -20.98 21.42 -22.41
C ARG A 229 -21.41 20.00 -22.04
N VAL A 230 -22.72 19.79 -21.93
CA VAL A 230 -23.37 18.49 -21.69
C VAL A 230 -23.79 17.93 -23.04
N LEU A 231 -23.31 16.73 -23.37
CA LEU A 231 -23.73 16.03 -24.59
C LEU A 231 -25.12 15.40 -24.37
N VAL A 232 -26.05 15.72 -25.27
CA VAL A 232 -27.42 15.19 -25.24
C VAL A 232 -27.60 14.28 -26.44
N HIS A 233 -27.99 13.03 -26.17
CA HIS A 233 -28.20 12.02 -27.19
C HIS A 233 -29.62 12.10 -27.77
N PRO A 234 -29.88 11.57 -28.98
CA PRO A 234 -31.20 11.58 -29.61
C PRO A 234 -32.32 10.93 -28.78
N SER A 235 -31.97 10.05 -27.83
CA SER A 235 -32.90 9.44 -26.88
C SER A 235 -33.32 10.35 -25.71
N GLY A 236 -32.79 11.58 -25.64
CA GLY A 236 -32.99 12.50 -24.53
C GLY A 236 -32.06 12.25 -23.33
N PHE A 237 -31.23 11.20 -23.37
CA PHE A 237 -30.22 10.94 -22.34
C PHE A 237 -29.15 12.04 -22.33
N ARG A 238 -28.94 12.64 -21.15
CA ARG A 238 -27.96 13.72 -20.94
C ARG A 238 -26.74 13.14 -20.26
N GLN A 239 -25.63 13.07 -20.98
CA GLN A 239 -24.42 12.45 -20.49
C GLN A 239 -23.68 13.37 -19.50
N SER A 240 -23.29 12.82 -18.35
CA SER A 240 -22.52 13.55 -17.35
C SER A 240 -21.19 14.06 -17.94
N PRO A 241 -20.72 15.27 -17.59
CA PRO A 241 -19.41 15.79 -18.00
C PRO A 241 -18.22 14.93 -17.55
N TYR A 242 -18.43 13.99 -16.64
CA TYR A 242 -17.41 13.11 -16.07
C TYR A 242 -17.56 11.65 -16.51
N ALA A 243 -18.43 11.37 -17.49
CA ALA A 243 -18.56 10.04 -18.04
C ALA A 243 -17.32 9.68 -18.87
N ASP A 244 -16.56 8.67 -18.43
CA ASP A 244 -15.46 8.09 -19.19
C ASP A 244 -16.04 7.24 -20.34
N ILE A 245 -15.82 7.68 -21.57
CA ILE A 245 -16.25 6.99 -22.80
C ILE A 245 -15.13 6.21 -23.47
N LYS A 246 -13.98 6.08 -22.82
CA LYS A 246 -12.89 5.29 -23.38
C LYS A 246 -13.22 3.80 -23.21
N PRO A 247 -13.28 3.00 -24.29
CA PRO A 247 -13.46 1.56 -24.14
C PRO A 247 -12.30 0.96 -23.35
N ALA A 248 -12.60 -0.01 -22.48
CA ALA A 248 -11.57 -0.68 -21.69
C ALA A 248 -10.65 -1.51 -22.61
N GLY A 249 -9.34 -1.31 -22.47
CA GLY A 249 -8.30 -2.03 -23.21
C GLY A 249 -7.23 -1.11 -23.81
N THR A 250 -6.02 -1.64 -23.98
CA THR A 250 -4.95 -0.96 -24.72
C THR A 250 -5.26 -1.00 -26.21
N PRO A 251 -5.19 0.12 -26.94
CA PRO A 251 -5.45 0.11 -28.38
C PRO A 251 -4.43 -0.77 -29.09
N VAL A 252 -4.91 -1.70 -29.92
CA VAL A 252 -4.06 -2.46 -30.84
C VAL A 252 -3.67 -1.52 -31.97
N THR A 253 -2.47 -0.95 -31.88
CA THR A 253 -1.88 -0.20 -32.99
C THR A 253 -1.59 -1.18 -34.14
N SER A 254 -2.07 -0.82 -35.33
CA SER A 254 -2.01 -1.61 -36.54
C SER A 254 -0.59 -1.98 -36.95
N THR A 255 -0.46 -3.20 -37.47
CA THR A 255 0.66 -3.76 -38.20
C THR A 255 1.08 -2.93 -39.41
N ARG A 256 2.39 -2.67 -39.54
CA ARG A 256 3.19 -2.85 -40.78
C ARG A 256 4.69 -2.65 -40.54
N THR A 257 5.44 -3.72 -40.89
CA THR A 257 6.86 -3.81 -41.35
C THR A 257 7.97 -3.35 -40.39
N ALA A 258 9.07 -4.06 -40.16
CA ALA A 258 9.58 -5.36 -40.60
C ALA A 258 10.80 -5.74 -39.73
N ASP A 259 11.11 -7.04 -39.74
CA ASP A 259 12.42 -7.69 -39.55
C ASP A 259 13.02 -7.99 -38.17
N ALA A 260 13.52 -9.24 -38.14
CA ALA A 260 14.49 -9.88 -37.24
C ALA A 260 13.98 -10.48 -35.92
N LEU A 261 13.45 -11.71 -36.03
CA LEU A 261 13.60 -12.75 -35.00
C LEU A 261 15.06 -13.26 -35.00
N PRO A 262 15.58 -13.67 -33.84
CA PRO A 262 16.38 -14.88 -33.79
C PRO A 262 15.68 -15.97 -32.98
N ASP A 263 15.57 -17.12 -33.63
CA ASP A 263 15.40 -18.43 -33.02
C ASP A 263 16.39 -18.64 -31.86
N THR A 264 15.91 -19.18 -30.74
CA THR A 264 16.62 -20.24 -29.99
C THR A 264 15.69 -20.79 -28.90
N LEU A 265 14.97 -21.86 -29.23
CA LEU A 265 14.61 -22.90 -28.28
C LEU A 265 15.76 -23.92 -28.28
N ALA A 266 16.55 -23.96 -27.21
CA ALA A 266 17.38 -25.11 -26.90
C ALA A 266 17.50 -25.25 -25.38
N ALA A 267 17.29 -26.49 -24.95
CA ALA A 267 17.28 -26.97 -23.59
C ALA A 267 18.56 -26.62 -22.79
N GLY A 268 18.39 -26.38 -21.50
CA GLY A 268 19.49 -26.16 -20.57
C GLY A 268 19.01 -26.05 -19.13
N SER A 269 18.67 -27.20 -18.55
CA SER A 269 18.54 -27.39 -17.10
C SER A 269 19.77 -26.85 -16.35
N THR A 270 19.56 -25.95 -15.40
CA THR A 270 20.51 -25.62 -14.33
C THR A 270 19.76 -25.36 -13.02
N PRO A 271 20.34 -25.73 -11.87
CA PRO A 271 19.62 -25.88 -10.61
C PRO A 271 19.35 -24.53 -9.93
N LEU A 272 18.22 -24.45 -9.22
CA LEU A 272 17.88 -23.37 -8.32
C LEU A 272 18.86 -23.36 -7.14
N SER A 273 19.69 -22.32 -7.07
CA SER A 273 20.49 -21.97 -5.90
C SER A 273 19.64 -21.18 -4.90
N ASP A 274 19.68 -21.63 -3.65
CA ASP A 274 19.06 -21.04 -2.46
C ASP A 274 19.46 -19.58 -2.20
N GLY A 275 18.53 -18.85 -1.58
CA GLY A 275 18.81 -17.58 -0.90
C GLY A 275 18.43 -16.32 -1.66
N GLY A 276 17.12 -16.04 -1.79
CA GLY A 276 16.61 -14.76 -2.31
C GLY A 276 15.50 -14.22 -1.42
N ALA A 277 15.77 -13.09 -0.77
CA ALA A 277 14.85 -12.36 0.10
C ALA A 277 13.44 -12.23 -0.51
N ALA A 278 12.42 -12.57 0.29
CA ALA A 278 11.02 -12.44 -0.09
C ALA A 278 10.71 -10.99 -0.48
N ASP A 279 10.49 -10.77 -1.77
CA ASP A 279 10.05 -9.50 -2.33
C ASP A 279 8.56 -9.29 -1.99
N ALA A 280 8.23 -8.11 -1.47
CA ALA A 280 6.85 -7.77 -1.11
C ALA A 280 6.04 -7.50 -2.39
N PRO A 281 4.84 -8.08 -2.54
CA PRO A 281 4.10 -8.03 -3.80
C PRO A 281 3.59 -6.62 -4.11
N ARG A 282 3.93 -6.10 -5.30
CA ARG A 282 3.69 -4.69 -5.69
C ARG A 282 2.26 -4.38 -6.17
N LYS A 283 1.34 -5.35 -6.22
CA LYS A 283 -0.08 -5.15 -6.60
C LYS A 283 -0.90 -6.43 -6.35
N LEU A 284 -1.83 -6.40 -5.41
CA LEU A 284 -2.72 -7.54 -5.13
C LEU A 284 -4.19 -7.18 -4.88
N TRP A 285 -4.61 -5.91 -4.95
CA TRP A 285 -6.02 -5.57 -4.72
C TRP A 285 -6.78 -5.20 -5.99
N HIS A 286 -7.96 -5.82 -6.14
CA HIS A 286 -8.94 -5.54 -7.17
C HIS A 286 -9.55 -4.16 -6.97
N SER A 287 -9.51 -3.33 -8.02
CA SER A 287 -10.41 -2.18 -8.16
C SER A 287 -11.85 -2.71 -8.15
N SER A 288 -12.58 -2.55 -7.05
CA SER A 288 -14.03 -2.76 -7.07
C SER A 288 -14.64 -1.78 -8.08
N PRO A 289 -15.40 -2.23 -9.09
CA PRO A 289 -16.26 -1.35 -9.83
C PRO A 289 -17.26 -0.78 -8.82
N GLY A 290 -17.25 0.53 -8.63
CA GLY A 290 -18.12 1.20 -7.68
C GLY A 290 -19.57 0.73 -7.84
N SER A 291 -20.19 0.35 -6.73
CA SER A 291 -21.62 0.05 -6.66
C SER A 291 -22.43 1.26 -7.13
N SER A 292 -23.27 1.08 -8.14
CA SER A 292 -24.29 2.04 -8.53
C SER A 292 -25.43 2.00 -7.51
N GLY A 293 -25.32 2.81 -6.46
CA GLY A 293 -26.44 3.13 -5.58
C GLY A 293 -27.57 3.76 -6.39
N ARG A 294 -28.75 3.13 -6.34
CA ARG A 294 -30.03 3.67 -6.80
C ARG A 294 -30.54 4.75 -5.86
#